data_AF-A0A2E9IX67-F1
#
_entry.id   AF-A0A2E9IX67-F1
#
_cell.length_a   1.000
_cell.length_b   1.000
_cell.length_c   1.000
_cell.angle_alpha   90.00
_cell.angle_beta   90.00
_cell.angle_gamma   90.00
#
_symmetry.space_group_name_H-M   'P 1'
#
loop_
_entity.id
_entity.type
_entity.pdbx_description
1 polymer ?
#
loop_
_entity_poly.entity_id
_entity_poly.type
_entity_poly.pdbx_seq_one_letter_code
_entity_poly.pdbx_strand_id
1 'polypeptide(L)'
;MLLDPRAILMFGANALLLYLTMLVNSALASWSIYLLILGPMLVFPALYLRHQSYFICTLFTGLWVDAALPASFGLFTVGFLFAGAFIFQMRIRFRAEHNYHPIMLAHALNLFALLLVTVAMGYTHFSSLGFWGHVLVTSLCSHLALLLVAPWFFNFERMLFALCRLDTEPEDFPTL
;
A
#
# COMPACT_ATOMS: atom_id res chain seq x y z
N MET A 1 -1.16 -24.80 6.39
CA MET A 1 -0.42 -24.54 5.13
C MET A 1 0.65 -23.51 5.41
N LEU A 2 1.81 -23.60 4.74
CA LEU A 2 2.95 -22.68 4.94
C LEU A 2 2.67 -21.27 4.39
N LEU A 3 1.79 -21.16 3.38
CA LEU A 3 1.35 -19.91 2.77
C LEU A 3 -0.17 -19.98 2.55
N ASP A 4 -0.90 -18.96 3.02
CA ASP A 4 -2.31 -18.75 2.72
C ASP A 4 -2.47 -18.35 1.23
N PRO A 5 -3.33 -19.02 0.44
CA PRO A 5 -3.60 -18.64 -0.95
C PRO A 5 -3.98 -17.16 -1.14
N ARG A 6 -4.61 -16.55 -0.12
CA ARG A 6 -4.95 -15.12 -0.12
C ARG A 6 -3.72 -14.24 -0.30
N ALA A 7 -2.55 -14.65 0.20
CA ALA A 7 -1.30 -13.90 0.08
C ALA A 7 -0.85 -13.75 -1.38
N ILE A 8 -1.06 -14.78 -2.21
CA ILE A 8 -0.74 -14.75 -3.64
C ILE A 8 -1.68 -13.80 -4.37
N LEU A 9 -2.98 -13.85 -4.05
CA LEU A 9 -3.98 -12.97 -4.66
C LEU A 9 -3.73 -11.50 -4.31
N MET A 10 -3.47 -11.19 -3.03
CA MET A 10 -3.13 -9.84 -2.59
C MET A 10 -1.83 -9.34 -3.22
N PHE A 11 -0.78 -10.18 -3.28
CA PHE A 11 0.46 -9.81 -3.95
C PHE A 11 0.22 -9.51 -5.45
N GLY A 12 -0.57 -10.34 -6.14
CA GLY A 12 -0.95 -10.11 -7.53
C GLY A 12 -1.76 -8.82 -7.71
N ALA A 13 -2.69 -8.52 -6.80
CA ALA A 13 -3.46 -7.29 -6.79
C ALA A 13 -2.56 -6.06 -6.56
N ASN A 14 -1.60 -6.15 -5.63
CA ASN A 14 -0.60 -5.11 -5.37
C ASN A 14 0.26 -4.83 -6.60
N ALA A 15 0.76 -5.89 -7.25
CA ALA A 15 1.55 -5.76 -8.46
C ALA A 15 0.74 -5.11 -9.60
N LEU A 16 -0.54 -5.48 -9.75
CA LEU A 16 -1.45 -4.87 -10.72
C LEU A 16 -1.69 -3.39 -10.40
N LEU A 17 -1.96 -3.04 -9.14
CA LEU A 17 -2.15 -1.65 -8.71
C LEU A 17 -0.92 -0.80 -9.01
N LEU A 18 0.28 -1.33 -8.72
CA LEU A 18 1.53 -0.64 -9.00
C LEU A 18 1.69 -0.40 -10.51
N TYR A 19 1.47 -1.43 -11.32
CA TYR A 19 1.58 -1.34 -12.77
C TYR A 19 0.59 -0.32 -13.36
N LEU A 20 -0.67 -0.36 -12.94
CA LEU A 20 -1.68 0.62 -13.37
C LEU A 20 -1.30 2.05 -12.96
N THR A 21 -0.77 2.22 -11.74
CA THR A 21 -0.29 3.52 -11.26
C THR A 21 0.88 4.03 -12.11
N MET A 22 1.82 3.15 -12.51
CA MET A 22 2.92 3.52 -13.39
C MET A 22 2.44 3.94 -14.80
N LEU A 23 1.44 3.27 -15.36
CA LEU A 23 0.82 3.69 -16.62
C LEU A 23 0.18 5.09 -16.51
N VAL A 24 -0.56 5.34 -15.42
CA VAL A 24 -1.15 6.65 -15.16
C VAL A 24 -0.06 7.72 -14.99
N ASN A 25 1.01 7.42 -14.25
CA ASN A 25 2.15 8.33 -14.10
C ASN A 25 2.85 8.62 -15.43
N SER A 26 2.95 7.64 -16.32
CA SER A 26 3.47 7.86 -17.67
C SER A 26 2.60 8.83 -18.46
N ALA A 27 1.28 8.79 -18.31
CA ALA A 27 0.36 9.73 -18.96
C ALA A 27 0.44 11.14 -18.34
N LEU A 28 0.59 11.22 -17.01
CA LEU A 28 0.68 12.46 -16.25
C LEU A 28 2.07 13.13 -16.32
N ALA A 29 3.08 12.45 -16.86
CA ALA A 29 4.44 12.98 -16.98
C ALA A 29 4.49 14.34 -17.70
N SER A 30 3.61 14.55 -18.69
CA SER A 30 3.49 15.82 -19.41
C SER A 30 3.10 17.02 -18.52
N TRP A 31 2.43 16.77 -17.40
CA TRP A 31 1.98 17.79 -16.45
C TRP A 31 2.91 17.92 -15.24
N SER A 32 4.03 17.18 -15.22
CA SER A 32 4.95 17.11 -14.07
C SER A 32 4.25 16.68 -12.77
N ILE A 33 3.20 15.87 -12.87
CA ILE A 33 2.49 15.30 -11.72
C ILE A 33 2.88 13.85 -11.60
N TYR A 34 3.31 13.46 -10.41
CA TYR A 34 3.58 12.08 -10.04
C TYR A 34 2.65 11.65 -8.92
N LEU A 35 1.95 10.52 -9.11
CA LEU A 35 1.10 9.90 -8.11
C LEU A 35 1.86 8.78 -7.41
N LEU A 36 1.94 8.82 -6.08
CA LEU A 36 2.40 7.70 -5.27
C LEU A 36 1.17 7.05 -4.63
N ILE A 37 0.81 5.85 -5.07
CA ILE A 37 -0.36 5.11 -4.58
C ILE A 37 0.12 3.75 -4.08
N LEU A 38 0.80 3.76 -2.94
CA LEU A 38 1.39 2.59 -2.31
C LEU A 38 0.63 2.15 -1.05
N GLY A 39 -0.03 3.10 -0.38
CA GLY A 39 -0.71 2.86 0.89
C GLY A 39 -1.67 1.67 0.93
N PRO A 40 -2.58 1.47 -0.06
CA PRO A 40 -3.53 0.36 -0.05
C PRO A 40 -2.87 -1.02 0.01
N MET A 41 -1.66 -1.16 -0.53
CA MET A 41 -0.99 -2.46 -0.75
C MET A 41 -0.68 -3.23 0.54
N LEU A 42 -0.63 -2.54 1.69
CA LEU A 42 -0.31 -3.16 2.98
C LEU A 42 -1.53 -3.41 3.86
N VAL A 43 -2.67 -2.80 3.53
CA VAL A 43 -3.82 -2.77 4.44
C VAL A 43 -4.40 -4.17 4.60
N PHE A 44 -4.80 -4.81 3.52
CA PHE A 44 -5.42 -6.13 3.58
C PHE A 44 -4.46 -7.25 4.00
N PRO A 45 -3.20 -7.28 3.52
CA PRO A 45 -2.22 -8.22 4.05
C PRO A 45 -2.07 -8.13 5.58
N ALA A 46 -2.03 -6.93 6.15
CA ALA A 46 -1.87 -6.74 7.59
C ALA A 46 -3.15 -7.05 8.39
N LEU A 47 -4.34 -6.91 7.80
CA LEU A 47 -5.61 -7.12 8.49
C LEU A 47 -6.11 -8.57 8.41
N TYR A 48 -5.91 -9.26 7.30
CA TYR A 48 -6.54 -10.56 7.04
C TYR A 48 -5.59 -11.76 7.10
N LEU A 49 -4.32 -11.60 6.76
CA LEU A 49 -3.38 -12.74 6.70
C LEU A 49 -2.82 -13.10 8.08
N ARG A 50 -2.51 -14.38 8.26
CA ARG A 50 -1.67 -14.85 9.38
C ARG A 50 -0.26 -14.29 9.28
N HIS A 51 0.41 -14.21 10.43
CA HIS A 51 1.76 -13.64 10.55
C HIS A 51 2.76 -14.08 9.46
N GLN A 52 2.87 -15.38 9.18
CA GLN A 52 3.80 -15.89 8.17
C GLN A 52 3.45 -15.44 6.75
N SER A 53 2.16 -15.52 6.39
CA SER A 53 1.68 -15.15 5.05
C SER A 53 1.69 -13.64 4.84
N TYR A 54 1.34 -12.88 5.89
CA TYR A 54 1.51 -11.43 5.97
C TYR A 54 2.95 -11.03 5.67
N PHE A 55 3.92 -11.59 6.42
CA PHE A 55 5.33 -11.24 6.29
C PHE A 55 5.84 -11.48 4.87
N ILE A 56 5.54 -12.65 4.30
CA ILE A 56 5.97 -13.02 2.94
C ILE A 56 5.32 -12.10 1.90
N CYS A 57 4.00 -11.85 2.01
CA CYS A 57 3.27 -10.97 1.09
C CYS A 57 3.83 -9.54 1.10
N THR A 58 4.06 -8.98 2.30
CA THR A 58 4.62 -7.64 2.47
C THR A 58 6.06 -7.55 2.00
N LEU A 59 6.89 -8.56 2.28
CA LEU A 59 8.27 -8.63 1.80
C LEU A 59 8.32 -8.60 0.27
N PHE A 60 7.57 -9.47 -0.40
CA PHE A 60 7.55 -9.50 -1.87
C PHE A 60 6.95 -8.24 -2.47
N THR A 61 5.90 -7.69 -1.87
CA THR A 61 5.32 -6.41 -2.31
C THR A 61 6.36 -5.29 -2.22
N GLY A 62 7.08 -5.20 -1.09
CA GLY A 62 8.15 -4.22 -0.91
C GLY A 62 9.28 -4.37 -1.93
N LEU A 63 9.78 -5.59 -2.13
CA LEU A 63 10.83 -5.88 -3.11
C LEU A 63 10.40 -5.53 -4.53
N TRP A 64 9.13 -5.81 -4.86
CA TRP A 64 8.57 -5.47 -6.17
C TRP A 64 8.47 -3.96 -6.39
N VAL A 65 8.05 -3.22 -5.36
CA VAL A 65 8.01 -1.75 -5.39
C VAL A 65 9.41 -1.16 -5.51
N ASP A 66 10.38 -1.64 -4.72
CA ASP A 66 11.78 -1.19 -4.80
C ASP A 66 12.42 -1.51 -6.16
N ALA A 67 12.04 -2.61 -6.81
CA ALA A 67 12.52 -2.96 -8.14
C ALA A 67 11.90 -2.10 -9.26
N ALA A 68 10.65 -1.64 -9.07
CA ALA A 68 9.90 -0.91 -10.09
C ALA A 68 10.09 0.61 -10.01
N LEU A 69 10.32 1.16 -8.81
CA LEU A 69 10.43 2.60 -8.60
C LEU A 69 11.90 3.05 -8.60
N PRO A 70 12.22 4.25 -9.13
CA PRO A 70 13.56 4.80 -9.10
C PRO A 70 13.88 5.37 -7.72
N ALA A 71 13.88 4.52 -6.69
CA ALA A 71 14.21 4.85 -5.31
C ALA A 71 15.42 4.03 -4.83
N SER A 72 15.97 4.37 -3.67
CA SER A 72 17.02 3.55 -3.06
C SER A 72 16.46 2.16 -2.73
N PHE A 73 17.05 1.12 -3.31
CA PHE A 73 16.59 -0.26 -3.13
C PHE A 73 16.56 -0.62 -1.63
N GLY A 74 15.45 -1.23 -1.19
CA GLY A 74 15.18 -1.57 0.20
C GLY A 74 14.40 -0.50 0.98
N LEU A 75 14.24 0.72 0.45
CA LEU A 75 13.52 1.80 1.12
C LEU A 75 12.06 1.39 1.41
N PHE A 76 11.36 0.91 0.39
CA PHE A 76 9.97 0.50 0.55
C PHE A 76 9.87 -0.85 1.24
N THR A 77 10.76 -1.79 0.97
CA THR A 77 10.76 -3.10 1.64
C THR A 77 10.85 -2.96 3.15
N VAL A 78 11.84 -2.23 3.66
CA VAL A 78 12.01 -2.02 5.11
C VAL A 78 10.86 -1.18 5.66
N GLY A 79 10.46 -0.11 4.97
CA GLY A 79 9.34 0.73 5.38
C GLY A 79 8.02 -0.04 5.48
N PHE A 80 7.74 -0.91 4.53
CA PHE A 80 6.51 -1.70 4.46
C PHE A 80 6.46 -2.77 5.54
N LEU A 81 7.57 -3.46 5.81
CA LEU A 81 7.66 -4.42 6.91
C LEU A 81 7.44 -3.71 8.25
N PHE A 82 8.05 -2.54 8.47
CA PHE A 82 7.86 -1.77 9.70
C PHE A 82 6.41 -1.28 9.87
N ALA A 83 5.86 -0.60 8.86
CA ALA A 83 4.51 -0.06 8.92
C ALA A 83 3.44 -1.16 8.97
N GLY A 84 3.63 -2.24 8.21
CA GLY A 84 2.76 -3.40 8.23
C GLY A 84 2.77 -4.09 9.61
N ALA A 85 3.94 -4.22 10.26
CA ALA A 85 4.03 -4.84 11.58
C ALA A 85 3.30 -4.00 12.64
N PHE A 86 3.38 -2.67 12.54
CA PHE A 86 2.62 -1.75 13.39
C PHE A 86 1.11 -1.94 13.22
N ILE A 87 0.61 -2.01 11.97
CA ILE A 87 -0.82 -2.26 11.70
C ILE A 87 -1.23 -3.64 12.16
N PHE A 88 -0.42 -4.67 11.89
CA PHE A 88 -0.67 -6.05 12.29
C PHE A 88 -0.86 -6.16 13.82
N GLN A 89 -0.02 -5.48 14.61
CA GLN A 89 -0.17 -5.44 16.08
C GLN A 89 -1.45 -4.72 16.52
N MET A 90 -1.90 -3.71 15.77
CA MET A 90 -3.10 -2.92 16.09
C MET A 90 -4.37 -3.45 15.42
N ARG A 91 -4.32 -4.54 14.65
CA ARG A 91 -5.40 -5.00 13.75
C ARG A 91 -6.74 -5.21 14.45
N ILE A 92 -6.73 -5.60 15.73
CA ILE A 92 -7.95 -5.81 16.55
C ILE A 92 -8.79 -4.53 16.68
N ARG A 93 -8.17 -3.35 16.55
CA ARG A 93 -8.87 -2.05 16.61
C ARG A 93 -9.56 -1.67 15.31
N PHE A 94 -9.32 -2.39 14.21
CA PHE A 94 -9.82 -2.05 12.90
C PHE A 94 -10.91 -3.03 12.45
N ARG A 95 -12.07 -2.49 12.05
CA ARG A 95 -13.13 -3.30 11.43
C ARG A 95 -12.89 -3.34 9.93
N ALA A 96 -12.39 -4.47 9.44
CA ALA A 96 -12.05 -4.65 8.03
C ALA A 96 -13.28 -4.84 7.11
N GLU A 97 -14.45 -5.16 7.67
CA GLU A 97 -15.71 -5.35 6.93
C GLU A 97 -16.18 -4.09 6.21
N HIS A 98 -16.03 -2.93 6.86
CA HIS A 98 -16.43 -1.64 6.31
C HIS A 98 -15.21 -0.94 5.70
N ASN A 99 -15.38 -0.33 4.52
CA ASN A 99 -14.26 0.32 3.82
C ASN A 99 -13.68 1.54 4.54
N TYR A 100 -14.36 2.06 5.58
CA TYR A 100 -13.89 3.23 6.32
C TYR A 100 -12.49 3.04 6.94
N HIS A 101 -12.28 2.00 7.76
CA HIS A 101 -10.98 1.77 8.40
C HIS A 101 -9.87 1.43 7.39
N PRO A 102 -10.08 0.55 6.40
CA PRO A 102 -9.11 0.28 5.36
C PRO A 102 -8.72 1.53 4.54
N ILE A 103 -9.69 2.37 4.14
CA ILE A 103 -9.41 3.60 3.38
C ILE A 103 -8.58 4.57 4.23
N MET A 104 -8.94 4.78 5.50
CA MET A 104 -8.17 5.63 6.40
C MET A 104 -6.73 5.13 6.57
N LEU A 105 -6.54 3.82 6.76
CA LEU A 105 -5.21 3.21 6.83
C LEU A 105 -4.43 3.37 5.53
N ALA A 106 -5.10 3.24 4.37
CA ALA A 106 -4.48 3.43 3.08
C ALA A 106 -3.92 4.86 2.92
N HIS A 107 -4.68 5.88 3.30
CA HIS A 107 -4.17 7.26 3.29
C HIS A 107 -2.99 7.45 4.26
N ALA A 108 -3.10 6.93 5.49
CA ALA A 108 -2.02 7.05 6.48
C ALA A 108 -0.72 6.38 5.99
N LEU A 109 -0.81 5.19 5.42
CA LEU A 109 0.32 4.47 4.84
C LEU A 109 0.88 5.16 3.59
N ASN A 110 0.01 5.75 2.77
CA ASN A 110 0.45 6.47 1.60
C ASN A 110 1.21 7.75 1.97
N LEU A 111 0.74 8.47 2.99
CA LEU A 111 1.46 9.58 3.58
C LEU A 111 2.80 9.13 4.16
N PHE A 112 2.85 8.00 4.87
CA PHE A 112 4.09 7.43 5.37
C PHE A 112 5.08 7.11 4.23
N ALA A 113 4.62 6.51 3.13
CA ALA A 113 5.46 6.24 1.96
C ALA A 113 5.98 7.53 1.31
N LEU A 114 5.14 8.56 1.20
CA LEU A 114 5.56 9.88 0.71
C LEU A 114 6.65 10.47 1.61
N LEU A 115 6.46 10.46 2.93
CA LEU A 115 7.45 10.95 3.89
C LEU A 115 8.78 10.19 3.79
N LEU A 116 8.73 8.86 3.66
CA LEU A 116 9.92 8.02 3.45
C LEU A 116 10.72 8.50 2.23
N VAL A 117 10.07 8.67 1.08
CA VAL A 117 10.72 9.12 -0.16
C VAL A 117 11.24 10.54 -0.01
N THR A 118 10.43 11.46 0.54
CA THR A 118 10.83 12.86 0.77
C THR A 118 12.09 12.95 1.62
N VAL A 119 12.19 12.16 2.70
CA VAL A 119 13.36 12.18 3.59
C VAL A 119 14.56 11.47 2.97
N ALA A 120 14.37 10.27 2.43
CA ALA A 120 15.48 9.46 1.92
C ALA A 120 16.12 10.06 0.66
N MET A 121 15.32 10.69 -0.20
CA MET A 121 15.77 11.15 -1.52
C MET A 121 15.82 12.67 -1.66
N GLY A 122 15.12 13.41 -0.80
CA GLY A 122 14.94 14.86 -0.95
C GLY A 122 15.86 15.73 -0.09
N TYR A 123 16.68 15.15 0.79
CA TYR A 123 17.40 15.91 1.83
C TYR A 123 18.27 17.05 1.29
N THR A 124 18.87 16.90 0.10
CA THR A 124 19.68 17.92 -0.57
C THR A 124 18.88 19.14 -1.05
N HIS A 125 17.56 18.99 -1.18
CA HIS A 125 16.67 20.00 -1.75
C HIS A 125 15.73 20.65 -0.71
N PHE A 126 15.90 20.35 0.58
CA PHE A 126 15.03 20.85 1.65
C PHE A 126 15.04 22.38 1.81
N SER A 127 16.10 23.05 1.37
CA SER A 127 16.17 24.52 1.35
C SER A 127 15.37 25.16 0.21
N SER A 128 14.91 24.37 -0.77
CA SER A 128 14.19 24.88 -1.95
C SER A 128 12.69 24.95 -1.69
N LEU A 129 12.09 26.13 -1.87
CA LEU A 129 10.63 26.29 -1.82
C LEU A 129 9.92 25.48 -2.92
N GLY A 130 10.54 25.37 -4.10
CA GLY A 130 9.99 24.61 -5.22
C GLY A 130 9.88 23.12 -4.92
N PHE A 131 10.83 22.57 -4.15
CA PHE A 131 10.78 21.19 -3.69
C PHE A 131 9.55 20.95 -2.80
N TRP A 132 9.30 21.81 -1.82
CA TRP A 132 8.12 21.70 -0.95
C TRP A 132 6.81 21.90 -1.72
N GLY A 133 6.79 22.78 -2.72
CA GLY A 133 5.66 22.92 -3.63
C GLY A 133 5.35 21.61 -4.37
N HIS A 134 6.38 20.96 -4.91
CA HIS A 134 6.21 19.66 -5.58
C HIS A 134 5.75 18.56 -4.62
N VAL A 135 6.34 18.47 -3.41
CA VAL A 135 5.92 17.50 -2.37
C VAL A 135 4.44 17.70 -2.01
N LEU A 136 4.00 18.96 -1.87
CA LEU A 136 2.61 19.28 -1.55
C LEU A 136 1.66 18.89 -2.69
N VAL A 137 2.00 19.23 -3.94
CA VAL A 137 1.19 18.86 -5.12
C VAL A 137 1.11 17.34 -5.28
N THR A 138 2.25 16.64 -5.23
CA THR A 138 2.31 15.17 -5.27
C THR A 138 1.47 14.55 -4.16
N SER A 139 1.57 15.07 -2.93
CA SER A 139 0.79 14.57 -1.80
C SER A 139 -0.70 14.76 -2.00
N LEU A 140 -1.15 15.98 -2.37
CA LEU A 140 -2.55 16.29 -2.61
C LEU A 140 -3.13 15.46 -3.76
N CYS A 141 -2.46 15.42 -4.92
CA CYS A 141 -2.91 14.65 -6.06
C CYS A 141 -2.98 13.14 -5.75
N SER A 142 -1.98 12.61 -5.03
CA SER A 142 -1.98 11.20 -4.61
C SER A 142 -3.16 10.90 -3.69
N HIS A 143 -3.44 11.74 -2.68
CA HIS A 143 -4.56 11.53 -1.76
C HIS A 143 -5.91 11.72 -2.44
N LEU A 144 -6.06 12.69 -3.35
CA LEU A 144 -7.28 12.87 -4.13
C LEU A 144 -7.56 11.64 -5.02
N ALA A 145 -6.54 11.09 -5.68
CA ALA A 145 -6.68 9.86 -6.44
C ALA A 145 -7.06 8.68 -5.52
N LEU A 146 -6.48 8.62 -4.33
CA LEU A 146 -6.71 7.55 -3.37
C LEU A 146 -8.15 7.49 -2.84
N LEU A 147 -8.88 8.61 -2.82
CA LEU A 147 -10.32 8.64 -2.50
C LEU A 147 -11.15 7.76 -3.45
N LEU A 148 -10.72 7.61 -4.70
CA LEU A 148 -11.38 6.78 -5.70
C LEU A 148 -10.74 5.39 -5.78
N VAL A 149 -9.41 5.34 -5.75
CA VAL A 149 -8.66 4.10 -5.97
C VAL A 149 -8.77 3.16 -4.77
N ALA A 150 -8.70 3.65 -3.53
CA ALA A 150 -8.76 2.79 -2.34
C ALA A 150 -10.08 2.01 -2.21
N PRO A 151 -11.29 2.62 -2.28
CA PRO A 151 -12.53 1.84 -2.21
C PRO A 151 -12.66 0.83 -3.35
N TRP A 152 -12.24 1.21 -4.57
CA TRP A 152 -12.23 0.29 -5.72
C TRP A 152 -11.29 -0.88 -5.48
N PHE A 153 -10.06 -0.62 -5.03
CA PHE A 153 -9.03 -1.63 -4.82
C PHE A 153 -9.42 -2.65 -3.75
N PHE A 154 -9.94 -2.18 -2.61
CA PHE A 154 -10.41 -3.07 -1.55
C PHE A 154 -11.62 -3.92 -1.96
N ASN A 155 -12.54 -3.36 -2.75
CA ASN A 155 -13.63 -4.15 -3.30
C ASN A 155 -13.13 -5.18 -4.33
N PHE A 156 -12.11 -4.83 -5.13
CA PHE A 156 -11.47 -5.75 -6.06
C PHE A 156 -10.81 -6.93 -5.34
N GLU A 157 -10.04 -6.69 -4.28
CA GLU A 157 -9.44 -7.77 -3.48
C GLU A 157 -10.49 -8.69 -2.84
N ARG A 158 -11.57 -8.13 -2.28
CA ARG A 158 -12.68 -8.94 -1.75
C ARG A 158 -13.38 -9.76 -2.83
N MET A 159 -13.57 -9.18 -4.01
CA MET A 159 -14.14 -9.88 -5.16
C MET A 159 -13.23 -11.05 -5.59
N LEU A 160 -11.91 -10.87 -5.59
CA LEU A 160 -10.96 -11.96 -5.86
C LEU A 160 -11.10 -13.10 -4.84
N PHE A 161 -11.24 -12.80 -3.55
CA PHE A 161 -11.48 -13.83 -2.53
C PHE A 161 -12.80 -14.57 -2.76
N ALA A 162 -13.87 -13.85 -3.09
CA ALA A 162 -15.17 -14.44 -3.40
C ALA A 162 -15.10 -15.36 -4.64
N LEU A 163 -14.42 -14.93 -5.72
CA LEU A 163 -14.24 -15.71 -6.94
C LEU A 163 -13.44 -17.00 -6.68
N CYS A 164 -12.45 -16.93 -5.80
CA CYS A 164 -11.63 -18.07 -5.41
C CYS A 164 -12.21 -18.89 -4.25
N ARG A 165 -13.42 -18.56 -3.77
CA ARG A 165 -14.09 -19.22 -2.63
C ARG A 165 -13.23 -19.25 -1.36
N LEU A 166 -12.52 -18.15 -1.09
CA LEU A 166 -11.71 -17.97 0.11
C LEU A 166 -12.47 -17.12 1.13
N ASP A 167 -12.44 -17.54 2.39
CA ASP A 167 -13.10 -16.79 3.47
C ASP A 167 -12.45 -15.43 3.69
N THR A 168 -13.25 -14.46 4.14
CA THR A 168 -12.78 -13.12 4.49
C THR A 168 -12.55 -12.96 5.99
N GLU A 169 -12.78 -14.00 6.79
CA GLU A 169 -12.50 -13.93 8.23
C GLU A 169 -10.98 -13.95 8.47
N PRO A 170 -10.46 -13.08 9.35
CA PRO A 170 -9.05 -13.09 9.71
C PRO A 170 -8.77 -14.35 10.54
N GLU A 171 -7.85 -15.19 10.07
CA GLU A 171 -7.66 -16.56 10.59
C GLU A 171 -7.18 -16.68 12.05
N ASP A 172 -6.92 -15.55 12.72
CA ASP A 172 -6.35 -15.46 14.06
C ASP A 172 -7.32 -14.89 15.11
N PHE A 173 -8.57 -14.56 14.76
CA PHE A 173 -9.55 -14.20 15.80
C PHE A 173 -9.94 -15.47 16.56
N PRO A 174 -9.96 -15.43 17.92
CA PRO A 174 -10.54 -16.54 18.66
C PRO A 174 -11.99 -16.67 18.23
N THR A 175 -12.33 -17.82 17.66
CA THR A 175 -13.72 -18.26 17.51
C THR A 175 -14.30 -18.33 18.92
N LEU A 176 -15.12 -17.34 19.30
CA LEU A 176 -15.90 -17.37 20.53
C LEU A 176 -16.94 -18.49 20.46
#